data_AF-A0A7J8QNY9-F1
#
_entry.id   AF-A0A7J8QNY9-F1
#
_cell.length_a   1.000
_cell.length_b   1.000
_cell.length_c   1.000
_cell.angle_alpha   90.00
_cell.angle_beta   90.00
_cell.angle_gamma   90.00
#
_symmetry.space_group_name_H-M   'P 1'
#
loop_
_entity.id
_entity.type
_entity.pdbx_description
1 polymer ?
#
loop_
_entity_poly.entity_id
_entity_poly.type
_entity_poly.pdbx_seq_one_letter_code
_entity_poly.pdbx_strand_id
1 'polypeptide(L)'
;MFLIAAYLYPPATSAACFIFSPTDCTLLNQPPAPKIPTRELTDDETISQVVIKEILKTPPVESNNRKIAFLFLTPGQLPFEPLWAKFFQGHEGRFSVYVHASKEKPVHTSHYFMGRDIHSESVVSPKIAAIKMQVSWGKISMVDAERRLLAKALLDSDNQQFVLLSESCIPLQNFDYVYNYLMLTNVSFIDSFVDLGPHGSGRYSEHMMPEVEKDDFRKGSQVNPF
;
A
#
# COMPACT_ATOMS: atom_id res chain seq x y z
N MET A 1 54.17 0.28 -7.10
CA MET A 1 52.85 0.85 -6.80
C MET A 1 52.79 1.15 -5.32
N PHE A 2 52.78 2.42 -4.92
CA PHE A 2 52.80 2.86 -3.52
C PHE A 2 51.38 2.90 -2.96
N LEU A 3 51.14 2.24 -1.82
CA LEU A 3 49.91 2.35 -1.03
C LEU A 3 50.00 3.59 -0.15
N ILE A 4 49.17 4.60 -0.44
CA ILE A 4 48.96 5.74 0.46
C ILE A 4 47.81 5.37 1.39
N ALA A 5 48.14 5.07 2.66
CA ALA A 5 47.15 5.02 3.72
C ALA A 5 46.87 6.45 4.18
N ALA A 6 45.71 7.00 3.78
CA ALA A 6 45.23 8.26 4.34
C ALA A 6 44.63 7.98 5.73
N TYR A 7 45.38 8.31 6.78
CA TYR A 7 44.89 8.27 8.15
C TYR A 7 43.94 9.46 8.35
N LEU A 8 42.63 9.22 8.26
CA LEU A 8 41.61 10.24 8.52
C LEU A 8 41.50 10.48 10.02
N TYR A 9 42.05 11.59 10.49
CA TYR A 9 41.88 12.07 11.85
C TYR A 9 40.61 12.93 11.90
N PRO A 10 39.54 12.54 12.61
CA PRO A 10 38.37 13.41 12.74
C PRO A 10 38.74 14.63 13.60
N PRO A 11 38.48 15.87 13.15
CA PRO A 11 38.79 17.06 13.92
C PRO A 11 37.85 17.15 15.13
N ALA A 12 38.42 17.24 16.33
CA ALA A 12 37.68 17.31 17.58
C ALA A 12 37.21 18.74 17.95
N THR A 13 37.35 19.72 17.04
CA THR A 13 37.04 21.14 17.35
C THR A 13 36.41 21.89 16.16
N SER A 14 35.40 22.72 16.50
CA SER A 14 34.51 23.47 15.61
C SER A 14 35.24 24.33 14.55
N ALA A 15 36.41 24.89 14.86
CA ALA A 15 37.12 25.81 13.96
C ALA A 15 37.69 25.13 12.70
N ALA A 16 37.98 23.82 12.73
CA ALA A 16 38.56 23.10 11.58
C ALA A 16 37.51 22.67 10.53
N CYS A 17 36.21 22.63 10.88
CA CYS A 17 35.11 22.22 9.97
C CYS A 17 34.91 23.26 8.84
N PHE A 18 35.13 24.54 9.13
CA PHE A 18 34.87 25.65 8.20
C PHE A 18 35.82 25.72 7.00
N ILE A 19 36.97 25.04 7.03
CA ILE A 19 37.97 25.14 5.95
C ILE A 19 37.66 24.17 4.79
N PHE A 20 36.91 23.08 5.03
CA PHE A 20 36.79 21.98 4.07
C PHE A 20 35.37 21.72 3.52
N SER A 21 34.29 22.28 4.10
CA SER A 21 32.94 22.18 3.51
C SER A 21 32.00 23.23 4.10
N PRO A 22 31.33 24.09 3.30
CA PRO A 22 30.45 25.13 3.84
C PRO A 22 29.05 24.63 4.18
N THR A 23 28.69 23.39 3.85
CA THR A 23 27.28 22.98 3.79
C THR A 23 26.83 21.95 4.83
N ASP A 24 27.69 21.49 5.75
CA ASP A 24 27.35 20.28 6.52
C ASP A 24 27.92 20.21 7.96
N CYS A 25 27.90 21.31 8.71
CA CYS A 25 28.27 21.31 10.13
C CYS A 25 27.06 21.59 11.06
N THR A 26 25.81 21.40 10.61
CA THR A 26 24.58 21.56 11.43
C THR A 26 24.13 20.27 12.14
N LEU A 27 24.62 19.10 11.75
CA LEU A 27 24.24 17.81 12.35
C LEU A 27 24.83 17.54 13.75
N LEU A 28 25.86 18.28 14.18
CA LEU A 28 26.49 18.09 15.50
C LEU A 28 25.83 18.91 16.62
N ASN A 29 24.93 19.84 16.28
CA ASN A 29 24.25 20.71 17.24
C ASN A 29 22.72 20.50 17.26
N GLN A 30 22.20 19.43 16.65
CA GLN A 30 20.80 19.09 16.82
C GLN A 30 20.57 18.69 18.29
N PRO A 31 19.65 19.36 19.02
CA PRO A 31 19.24 18.87 20.32
C PRO A 31 18.77 17.42 20.18
N PRO A 32 19.00 16.55 21.17
CA PRO A 32 18.51 15.18 21.12
C PRO A 32 17.02 15.21 20.79
N ALA A 33 16.59 14.33 19.88
CA ALA A 33 15.19 14.23 19.50
C ALA A 33 14.33 14.29 20.77
N PRO A 34 13.30 15.16 20.82
CA PRO A 34 12.49 15.30 22.02
C PRO A 34 12.04 13.91 22.45
N LYS A 35 12.31 13.54 23.71
CA LYS A 35 11.84 12.27 24.27
C LYS A 35 10.32 12.29 24.17
N ILE A 36 9.78 11.66 23.15
CA ILE A 36 8.34 11.51 22.95
C ILE A 36 7.82 10.87 24.24
N PRO A 37 6.87 11.50 24.95
CA PRO A 37 6.30 10.90 26.14
C PRO A 37 5.73 9.55 25.74
N THR A 38 6.37 8.48 26.19
CA THR A 38 5.97 7.12 25.90
C THR A 38 4.73 6.87 26.75
N ARG A 39 3.56 7.17 26.20
CA ARG A 39 2.29 6.74 26.79
C ARG A 39 2.37 5.23 26.94
N GLU A 40 1.96 4.71 28.10
CA GLU A 40 1.82 3.26 28.26
C GLU A 40 0.78 2.74 27.27
N LEU A 41 1.14 1.69 26.55
CA LEU A 41 0.26 1.03 25.59
C LEU A 41 -0.84 0.29 26.33
N THR A 42 -2.02 0.21 25.73
CA THR A 42 -3.05 -0.70 26.20
C THR A 42 -2.65 -2.16 25.92
N ASP A 43 -3.28 -3.12 26.61
CA ASP A 43 -3.05 -4.54 26.36
C ASP A 43 -3.35 -4.91 24.90
N ASP A 44 -4.43 -4.36 24.32
CA ASP A 44 -4.82 -4.60 22.93
C ASP A 44 -3.79 -4.05 21.92
N GLU A 45 -3.25 -2.86 22.19
CA GLU A 45 -2.16 -2.26 21.40
C GLU A 45 -0.90 -3.10 21.48
N THR A 46 -0.55 -3.58 22.68
CA THR A 46 0.61 -4.44 22.91
C THR A 46 0.47 -5.78 22.17
N ILE A 47 -0.69 -6.43 22.27
CA ILE A 47 -1.01 -7.66 21.53
C ILE A 47 -0.89 -7.43 20.03
N SER A 48 -1.45 -6.33 19.53
CA SER A 48 -1.40 -5.98 18.11
C SER A 48 0.04 -5.80 17.61
N GLN A 49 0.89 -5.11 18.37
CA GLN A 49 2.31 -4.95 18.03
C GLN A 49 3.06 -6.28 17.99
N VAL A 50 2.82 -7.18 18.96
CA VAL A 50 3.45 -8.50 18.98
C VAL A 50 3.02 -9.32 17.76
N VAL A 51 1.72 -9.36 17.45
CA VAL A 51 1.18 -10.07 16.28
C VAL A 51 1.77 -9.54 14.98
N ILE A 52 1.80 -8.22 14.78
CA ILE A 52 2.39 -7.60 13.59
C ILE A 52 3.87 -7.98 13.48
N LYS A 53 4.63 -7.89 14.57
CA LYS A 53 6.06 -8.23 14.59
C LYS A 53 6.32 -9.70 14.25
N GLU A 54 5.47 -10.62 14.68
CA GLU A 54 5.56 -12.04 14.30
C GLU A 54 5.21 -12.27 12.83
N ILE A 55 4.16 -11.63 12.33
CA ILE A 55 3.78 -11.70 10.91
C ILE A 55 4.95 -11.21 10.03
N LEU A 56 5.58 -10.09 10.40
CA LEU A 56 6.73 -9.55 9.67
C LEU A 56 7.98 -10.45 9.72
N LYS A 57 8.08 -11.33 10.72
CA LYS A 57 9.15 -12.33 10.85
C LYS A 57 8.81 -13.67 10.18
N THR A 58 7.56 -13.85 9.77
CA THR A 58 7.11 -15.10 9.16
C THR A 58 7.77 -15.23 7.79
N PRO A 59 8.39 -16.37 7.47
CA PRO A 59 9.01 -16.56 6.16
C PRO A 59 7.95 -16.44 5.06
N PRO A 60 8.29 -15.86 3.90
CA PRO A 60 7.36 -15.73 2.80
C PRO A 60 6.90 -17.12 2.32
N VAL A 61 5.61 -17.24 2.01
CA VAL A 61 5.05 -18.48 1.47
C VAL A 61 5.53 -18.65 0.04
N GLU A 62 6.42 -19.61 -0.18
CA GLU A 62 6.85 -19.96 -1.52
C GLU A 62 5.76 -20.75 -2.24
N SER A 63 5.25 -20.18 -3.33
CA SER A 63 4.32 -20.85 -4.23
C SER A 63 5.04 -21.19 -5.54
N ASN A 64 4.82 -22.42 -6.02
CA ASN A 64 5.27 -22.83 -7.35
C ASN A 64 4.44 -22.17 -8.48
N ASN A 65 3.28 -21.60 -8.16
CA ASN A 65 2.34 -20.99 -9.10
C ASN A 65 2.09 -19.52 -8.76
N ARG A 66 3.15 -18.71 -8.73
CA ARG A 66 3.08 -17.31 -8.30
C ARG A 66 2.14 -16.48 -9.20
N LYS A 67 1.15 -15.82 -8.61
CA LYS A 67 0.12 -15.00 -9.27
C LYS A 67 0.19 -13.54 -8.87
N ILE A 68 -0.34 -12.69 -9.75
CA ILE A 68 -0.66 -11.29 -9.45
C ILE A 68 -2.16 -11.16 -9.20
N ALA A 69 -2.54 -10.63 -8.05
CA ALA A 69 -3.92 -10.30 -7.72
C ALA A 69 -4.26 -8.90 -8.25
N PHE A 70 -5.17 -8.82 -9.22
CA PHE A 70 -5.74 -7.57 -9.70
C PHE A 70 -7.02 -7.26 -8.93
N LEU A 71 -6.97 -6.16 -8.16
CA LEU A 71 -8.02 -5.72 -7.25
C LEU A 71 -8.73 -4.51 -7.88
N PHE A 72 -9.92 -4.71 -8.44
CA PHE A 72 -10.71 -3.65 -9.04
C PHE A 72 -11.69 -3.08 -8.01
N LEU A 73 -11.51 -1.81 -7.66
CA LEU A 73 -12.44 -1.04 -6.86
C LEU A 73 -13.20 -0.08 -7.77
N THR A 74 -14.50 -0.31 -7.96
CA THR A 74 -15.30 0.40 -8.97
C THR A 74 -16.60 0.96 -8.40
N PRO A 75 -17.21 1.99 -9.02
CA PRO A 75 -18.55 2.44 -8.68
C PRO A 75 -19.61 1.50 -9.25
N GLY A 76 -19.33 0.84 -10.37
CA GLY A 76 -20.25 -0.08 -11.04
C GLY A 76 -19.56 -0.83 -12.16
N GLN A 77 -20.03 -0.63 -13.39
CA GLN A 77 -19.50 -1.30 -14.59
C GLN A 77 -18.01 -1.03 -14.83
N LEU A 78 -17.35 -1.98 -15.46
CA LEU A 78 -15.97 -1.89 -15.92
C LEU A 78 -15.95 -1.57 -17.43
N PRO A 79 -15.89 -0.29 -17.85
CA PRO A 79 -15.97 0.07 -19.26
C PRO A 79 -14.81 -0.51 -20.08
N PHE A 80 -13.65 -0.69 -19.48
CA PHE A 80 -12.47 -1.28 -20.10
C PHE A 80 -12.36 -2.80 -19.87
N GLU A 81 -13.41 -3.47 -19.40
CA GLU A 81 -13.41 -4.94 -19.25
C GLU A 81 -12.96 -5.68 -20.52
N PRO A 82 -13.39 -5.30 -21.75
CA PRO A 82 -12.91 -5.97 -22.97
C PRO A 82 -11.39 -5.79 -23.20
N LEU A 83 -10.82 -4.67 -22.78
CA LEU A 83 -9.37 -4.43 -22.86
C LEU A 83 -8.62 -5.31 -21.86
N TRP A 84 -9.09 -5.35 -20.62
CA TRP A 84 -8.53 -6.22 -19.58
C TRP A 84 -8.66 -7.70 -19.94
N ALA A 85 -9.77 -8.10 -20.57
CA ALA A 85 -9.95 -9.46 -21.07
C ALA A 85 -8.88 -9.83 -22.11
N LYS A 86 -8.55 -8.91 -23.04
CA LYS A 86 -7.45 -9.12 -24.00
C LYS A 86 -6.09 -9.16 -23.30
N PHE A 87 -5.88 -8.33 -22.29
CA PHE A 87 -4.64 -8.32 -21.51
C PHE A 87 -4.42 -9.64 -20.76
N PHE A 88 -5.48 -10.26 -20.25
CA PHE A 88 -5.42 -11.52 -19.50
C PHE A 88 -5.38 -12.78 -20.37
N GLN A 89 -5.75 -12.65 -21.65
CA GLN A 89 -5.92 -13.79 -22.55
C GLN A 89 -4.66 -14.63 -22.70
N GLY A 90 -4.74 -15.93 -22.40
CA GLY A 90 -3.63 -16.88 -22.55
C GLY A 90 -2.63 -16.87 -21.38
N HIS A 91 -2.95 -16.17 -20.29
CA HIS A 91 -2.11 -16.07 -19.09
C HIS A 91 -2.80 -16.66 -17.85
N GLU A 92 -3.75 -17.57 -18.04
CA GLU A 92 -4.47 -18.23 -16.96
C GLU A 92 -3.49 -18.92 -15.99
N GLY A 93 -3.76 -18.81 -14.69
CA GLY A 93 -2.89 -19.35 -13.64
C GLY A 93 -1.75 -18.44 -13.22
N ARG A 94 -1.51 -17.31 -13.90
CA ARG A 94 -0.54 -16.26 -13.49
C ARG A 94 -1.19 -15.02 -12.89
N PHE A 95 -2.51 -14.99 -12.79
CA PHE A 95 -3.24 -13.90 -12.15
C PHE A 95 -4.52 -14.38 -11.47
N SER A 96 -5.03 -13.54 -10.58
CA SER A 96 -6.35 -13.65 -9.95
C SER A 96 -7.06 -12.29 -10.07
N VAL A 97 -8.36 -12.29 -10.31
CA VAL A 97 -9.19 -11.07 -10.43
C VAL A 97 -10.18 -11.01 -9.28
N TYR A 98 -10.28 -9.84 -8.66
CA TYR A 98 -11.20 -9.53 -7.58
C TYR A 98 -11.86 -8.18 -7.86
N VAL A 99 -13.18 -8.11 -7.74
CA VAL A 99 -13.94 -6.89 -8.04
C VAL A 99 -14.76 -6.47 -6.83
N HIS A 100 -14.72 -5.20 -6.45
CA HIS A 100 -15.64 -4.63 -5.47
C HIS A 100 -16.35 -3.43 -6.10
N ALA A 101 -17.62 -3.63 -6.44
CA ALA A 101 -18.46 -2.60 -7.03
C ALA A 101 -19.35 -1.95 -5.97
N SER A 102 -19.27 -0.62 -5.84
CA SER A 102 -19.81 0.08 -4.67
C SER A 102 -21.24 0.60 -4.81
N LYS A 103 -21.76 0.80 -6.03
CA LYS A 103 -23.13 1.31 -6.26
C LYS A 103 -24.00 0.30 -6.99
N GLU A 104 -23.47 -0.26 -8.07
CA GLU A 104 -24.23 -1.12 -8.97
C GLU A 104 -23.53 -2.46 -9.11
N LYS A 105 -24.29 -3.54 -9.19
CA LYS A 105 -23.74 -4.85 -9.54
C LYS A 105 -23.39 -4.84 -11.04
N PRO A 106 -22.10 -4.91 -11.41
CA PRO A 106 -21.71 -4.92 -12.80
C PRO A 106 -22.22 -6.18 -13.50
N VAL A 107 -22.43 -6.06 -14.80
CA VAL A 107 -22.78 -7.20 -15.65
C VAL A 107 -21.55 -7.51 -16.46
N HIS A 108 -20.82 -8.54 -16.02
CA HIS A 108 -19.60 -8.97 -16.69
C HIS A 108 -19.92 -9.79 -17.93
N THR A 109 -19.19 -9.49 -19.00
CA THR A 109 -19.25 -10.19 -20.29
C THR A 109 -18.08 -11.16 -20.46
N SER A 110 -16.94 -10.85 -19.86
CA SER A 110 -15.73 -11.66 -19.87
C SER A 110 -15.72 -12.66 -18.73
N HIS A 111 -15.43 -13.91 -19.06
CA HIS A 111 -15.31 -15.01 -18.09
C HIS A 111 -14.25 -14.76 -17.01
N TYR A 112 -13.28 -13.86 -17.24
CA TYR A 112 -12.29 -13.48 -16.23
C TYR A 112 -12.90 -12.71 -15.05
N PHE A 113 -14.01 -12.00 -15.27
CA PHE A 113 -14.67 -11.15 -14.27
C PHE A 113 -15.96 -11.76 -13.73
N MET A 114 -16.61 -12.66 -14.47
CA MET A 114 -17.82 -13.34 -14.04
C MET A 114 -17.62 -14.05 -12.69
N GLY A 115 -18.46 -13.71 -11.70
CA GLY A 115 -18.43 -14.31 -10.37
C GLY A 115 -17.24 -13.87 -9.49
N ARG A 116 -16.50 -12.82 -9.88
CA ARG A 116 -15.38 -12.27 -9.10
C ARG A 116 -15.77 -11.11 -8.17
N ASP A 117 -17.04 -10.73 -8.16
CA ASP A 117 -17.59 -9.69 -7.29
C ASP A 117 -17.57 -10.08 -5.81
N ILE A 118 -16.82 -9.32 -5.02
CA ILE A 118 -16.79 -9.40 -3.57
C ILE A 118 -17.89 -8.53 -3.00
N HIS A 119 -18.91 -9.20 -2.49
CA HIS A 119 -20.01 -8.58 -1.78
C HIS A 119 -19.66 -8.45 -0.29
N SER A 120 -20.11 -7.36 0.35
CA SER A 120 -20.10 -7.33 1.81
C SER A 120 -21.25 -8.21 2.31
N GLU A 121 -20.98 -9.48 2.60
CA GLU A 121 -21.92 -10.28 3.38
C GLU A 121 -22.04 -9.67 4.78
N SER A 122 -23.17 -9.04 5.05
CA SER A 122 -23.58 -8.68 6.39
C SER A 122 -24.62 -9.71 6.83
N VAL A 123 -24.32 -10.45 7.91
CA VAL A 123 -25.27 -11.34 8.61
C VAL A 123 -26.48 -10.54 9.13
N VAL A 124 -26.35 -9.22 9.22
CA VAL A 124 -27.42 -8.29 9.54
C VAL A 124 -28.02 -7.79 8.23
N SER A 125 -29.30 -8.09 8.01
CA SER A 125 -30.25 -7.68 6.94
C SER A 125 -29.71 -7.08 5.61
N PRO A 126 -30.35 -7.37 4.46
CA PRO A 126 -29.93 -6.86 3.14
C PRO A 126 -29.70 -5.34 3.07
N LYS A 127 -30.44 -4.56 3.88
CA LYS A 127 -30.33 -3.11 3.98
C LYS A 127 -29.01 -2.64 4.62
N ILE A 128 -28.51 -3.35 5.63
CA ILE A 128 -27.23 -3.04 6.29
C ILE A 128 -26.05 -3.49 5.41
N ALA A 129 -26.20 -4.60 4.68
CA ALA A 129 -25.23 -5.01 3.65
C ALA A 129 -25.07 -3.93 2.58
N ALA A 130 -26.18 -3.40 2.04
CA ALA A 130 -26.15 -2.35 1.02
C ALA A 130 -25.46 -1.06 1.51
N ILE A 131 -25.69 -0.65 2.76
CA ILE A 131 -25.03 0.53 3.35
C ILE A 131 -23.52 0.31 3.47
N LYS A 132 -23.08 -0.90 3.84
CA LYS A 132 -21.65 -1.23 3.95
C LYS A 132 -20.94 -1.35 2.60
N MET A 133 -21.67 -1.57 1.51
CA MET A 133 -21.12 -1.57 0.15
C MET A 133 -20.94 -0.16 -0.41
N GLN A 134 -21.60 0.85 0.15
CA GLN A 134 -21.55 2.20 -0.38
C GLN A 134 -20.18 2.85 -0.09
N VAL A 135 -19.31 2.78 -1.08
CA VAL A 135 -18.04 3.50 -1.09
C VAL A 135 -18.31 4.95 -1.46
N SER A 136 -17.83 5.87 -0.63
CA SER A 136 -17.88 7.30 -0.88
C SER A 136 -16.46 7.85 -0.96
N TRP A 137 -16.23 8.74 -1.92
CA TRP A 137 -14.92 9.34 -2.11
C TRP A 137 -14.42 10.04 -0.84
N GLY A 138 -13.16 9.79 -0.50
CA GLY A 138 -12.51 10.39 0.67
C GLY A 138 -13.10 9.97 2.03
N LYS A 139 -13.97 8.95 2.08
CA LYS A 139 -14.52 8.40 3.33
C LYS A 139 -13.86 7.07 3.68
N ILE A 140 -13.96 6.71 4.97
CA ILE A 140 -13.44 5.43 5.50
C ILE A 140 -14.02 4.20 4.79
N SER A 141 -15.22 4.29 4.20
CA SER A 141 -15.81 3.18 3.46
C SER A 141 -15.00 2.77 2.23
N MET A 142 -14.18 3.67 1.66
CA MET A 142 -13.22 3.32 0.60
C MET A 142 -12.10 2.43 1.13
N VAL A 143 -11.55 2.79 2.29
CA VAL A 143 -10.53 1.98 2.98
C VAL A 143 -11.10 0.61 3.37
N ASP A 144 -12.33 0.56 3.87
CA ASP A 144 -12.99 -0.71 4.20
C ASP A 144 -13.18 -1.61 2.98
N ALA A 145 -13.49 -1.04 1.81
CA ALA A 145 -13.60 -1.78 0.56
C ALA A 145 -12.25 -2.32 0.08
N GLU A 146 -11.21 -1.50 0.10
CA GLU A 146 -9.84 -1.92 -0.22
C GLU A 146 -9.36 -3.04 0.71
N ARG A 147 -9.60 -2.90 2.02
CA ARG A 147 -9.28 -3.94 3.02
C ARG A 147 -10.00 -5.26 2.71
N ARG A 148 -11.25 -5.22 2.23
CA ARG A 148 -12.00 -6.43 1.85
C ARG A 148 -11.45 -7.09 0.59
N LEU A 149 -11.13 -6.30 -0.44
CA LEU A 149 -10.45 -6.78 -1.65
C LEU A 149 -9.15 -7.49 -1.29
N LEU A 150 -8.30 -6.83 -0.50
CA LEU A 150 -7.03 -7.36 -0.07
C LEU A 150 -7.19 -8.63 0.79
N ALA A 151 -8.11 -8.62 1.77
CA ALA A 151 -8.36 -9.77 2.62
C ALA A 151 -8.82 -11.00 1.82
N LYS A 152 -9.67 -10.82 0.81
CA LYS A 152 -10.10 -11.93 -0.07
C LYS A 152 -8.97 -12.43 -0.97
N ALA A 153 -8.13 -11.53 -1.45
CA ALA A 153 -6.97 -11.90 -2.26
C ALA A 153 -5.89 -12.64 -1.47
N LEU A 154 -5.72 -12.31 -0.18
CA LEU A 154 -4.77 -12.96 0.73
C LEU A 154 -5.15 -14.41 1.11
N LEU A 155 -6.40 -14.84 0.87
CA LEU A 155 -6.81 -16.24 1.08
C LEU A 155 -6.17 -17.20 0.08
N ASP A 156 -5.71 -16.68 -1.06
CA ASP A 156 -5.01 -17.44 -2.09
C ASP A 156 -3.51 -17.22 -1.92
N SER A 157 -2.84 -18.20 -1.31
CA SER A 157 -1.41 -18.15 -0.98
C SER A 157 -0.49 -18.01 -2.20
N ASP A 158 -1.01 -18.31 -3.38
CA ASP A 158 -0.28 -18.15 -4.63
C ASP A 158 -0.23 -16.69 -5.10
N ASN A 159 -1.07 -15.80 -4.57
CA ASN A 159 -1.00 -14.37 -4.87
C ASN A 159 0.20 -13.75 -4.15
N GLN A 160 1.17 -13.28 -4.93
CA GLN A 160 2.45 -12.76 -4.42
C GLN A 160 2.55 -11.24 -4.58
N GLN A 161 1.83 -10.68 -5.54
CA GLN A 161 1.78 -9.24 -5.81
C GLN A 161 0.32 -8.80 -5.93
N PHE A 162 0.04 -7.56 -5.50
CA PHE A 162 -1.32 -7.01 -5.46
C PHE A 162 -1.35 -5.67 -6.19
N VAL A 163 -2.26 -5.53 -7.14
CA VAL A 163 -2.41 -4.32 -7.96
C VAL A 163 -3.81 -3.78 -7.75
N LEU A 164 -3.92 -2.61 -7.12
CA LEU A 164 -5.19 -1.91 -6.90
C LEU A 164 -5.50 -1.00 -8.11
N LEU A 165 -6.71 -1.12 -8.65
CA LEU A 165 -7.14 -0.45 -9.88
C LEU A 165 -8.56 0.13 -9.71
N SER A 166 -8.82 1.24 -10.38
CA SER A 166 -10.19 1.72 -10.63
C SER A 166 -10.70 1.32 -12.01
N GLU A 167 -11.96 1.60 -12.27
CA GLU A 167 -12.64 1.38 -13.55
C GLU A 167 -12.05 2.15 -14.73
N SER A 168 -11.30 3.22 -14.46
CA SER A 168 -10.64 4.05 -15.47
C SER A 168 -9.20 3.62 -15.78
N CYS A 169 -8.63 2.70 -15.00
CA CYS A 169 -7.28 2.21 -15.22
C CYS A 169 -7.21 1.28 -16.43
N ILE A 170 -6.13 1.43 -17.22
CA ILE A 170 -5.82 0.59 -18.38
C ILE A 170 -4.35 0.13 -18.35
N PRO A 171 -4.05 -1.09 -18.82
CA PRO A 171 -2.67 -1.54 -18.97
C PRO A 171 -2.00 -0.85 -20.16
N LEU A 172 -0.76 -0.38 -19.98
CA LEU A 172 0.03 0.29 -21.03
C LEU A 172 1.08 -0.63 -21.67
N GLN A 173 1.36 -1.76 -21.03
CA GLN A 173 2.30 -2.78 -21.50
C GLN A 173 1.59 -4.14 -21.56
N ASN A 174 2.18 -5.11 -22.26
CA ASN A 174 1.64 -6.47 -22.30
C ASN A 174 1.78 -7.18 -20.94
N PHE A 175 1.04 -8.28 -20.79
CA PHE A 175 0.97 -9.01 -19.52
C PHE A 175 2.32 -9.57 -19.09
N ASP A 176 3.10 -10.14 -20.01
CA ASP A 176 4.40 -10.72 -19.67
C ASP A 176 5.39 -9.69 -19.17
N TYR A 177 5.39 -8.49 -19.76
CA TYR A 177 6.20 -7.38 -19.26
C TYR A 177 5.79 -7.01 -17.82
N VAL A 178 4.50 -6.76 -17.59
CA VAL A 178 3.99 -6.36 -16.28
C VAL A 178 4.27 -7.44 -15.24
N TYR A 179 4.01 -8.70 -15.59
CA TYR A 179 4.22 -9.82 -14.69
C TYR A 179 5.68 -9.97 -14.31
N ASN A 180 6.60 -10.02 -15.28
CA ASN A 180 8.02 -10.16 -14.98
C ASN A 180 8.54 -8.95 -14.19
N TYR A 181 8.10 -7.74 -14.53
CA TYR A 181 8.49 -6.53 -13.78
C TYR A 181 8.06 -6.59 -12.31
N LEU A 182 6.82 -6.98 -12.03
CA LEU A 182 6.28 -7.05 -10.67
C LEU A 182 6.79 -8.27 -9.89
N MET A 183 7.03 -9.40 -10.54
CA MET A 183 7.39 -10.65 -9.85
C MET A 183 8.89 -10.77 -9.56
N LEU A 184 9.73 -10.05 -10.30
CA LEU A 184 11.17 -10.01 -10.11
C LEU A 184 11.63 -8.89 -9.16
N THR A 185 10.76 -7.94 -8.84
CA THR A 185 11.07 -6.90 -7.85
C THR A 185 10.92 -7.41 -6.42
N ASN A 186 11.75 -6.89 -5.52
CA ASN A 186 11.66 -7.08 -4.07
C ASN A 186 11.13 -5.84 -3.34
N VAL A 187 10.63 -4.84 -4.07
CA VAL A 187 10.06 -3.61 -3.52
C VAL A 187 8.59 -3.45 -3.90
N SER A 188 7.85 -2.74 -3.05
CA SER A 188 6.48 -2.30 -3.32
C SER A 188 6.47 -0.91 -3.93
N PHE A 189 5.51 -0.65 -4.83
CA PHE A 189 5.32 0.66 -5.46
C PHE A 189 4.14 1.36 -4.80
N ILE A 190 4.42 2.30 -3.89
CA ILE A 190 3.41 3.08 -3.18
C ILE A 190 3.82 4.55 -3.30
N ASP A 191 2.93 5.38 -3.83
CA ASP A 191 3.16 6.82 -3.82
C ASP A 191 2.96 7.37 -2.40
N SER A 192 3.99 8.03 -1.89
CA SER A 192 4.07 8.48 -0.50
C SER A 192 4.97 9.71 -0.41
N PHE A 193 4.39 10.84 -0.02
CA PHE A 193 5.07 12.12 0.04
C PHE A 193 4.62 12.96 1.23
N VAL A 194 5.45 13.92 1.63
CA VAL A 194 5.11 14.91 2.65
C VAL A 194 4.35 16.04 1.98
N ASP A 195 3.11 16.26 2.40
CA ASP A 195 2.32 17.43 2.03
C ASP A 195 2.14 18.29 3.29
N LEU A 196 2.69 19.51 3.30
CA LEU A 196 2.60 20.42 4.44
C LEU A 196 1.25 21.17 4.49
N GLY A 197 0.40 21.03 3.47
CA GLY A 197 -0.89 21.69 3.39
C GLY A 197 -1.95 21.11 4.34
N PRO A 198 -3.12 21.77 4.42
CA PRO A 198 -4.23 21.36 5.29
C PRO A 198 -4.83 20.00 4.94
N HIS A 199 -4.56 19.49 3.74
CA HIS A 199 -5.01 18.18 3.26
C HIS A 199 -3.95 17.08 3.42
N GLY A 200 -2.73 17.42 3.83
CA GLY A 200 -1.65 16.49 4.16
C GLY A 200 -1.43 16.44 5.67
N SER A 201 -0.26 16.91 6.10
CA SER A 201 0.21 16.94 7.49
C SER A 201 -0.75 17.70 8.43
N GLY A 202 -1.53 18.65 7.91
CA GLY A 202 -2.58 19.31 8.67
C GLY A 202 -3.71 18.39 9.16
N ARG A 203 -3.80 17.16 8.64
CA ARG A 203 -4.75 16.12 9.08
C ARG A 203 -4.17 15.17 10.13
N TYR A 204 -2.89 15.30 10.47
CA TYR A 204 -2.30 14.48 11.53
C TYR A 204 -2.95 14.83 12.88
N SER A 205 -3.17 13.81 13.70
CA SER A 205 -3.69 13.94 15.07
C SER A 205 -2.76 13.22 16.03
N GLU A 206 -2.47 13.81 17.19
CA GLU A 206 -1.66 13.15 18.22
C GLU A 206 -2.29 11.85 18.72
N HIS A 207 -3.60 11.68 18.55
CA HIS A 207 -4.31 10.43 18.84
C HIS A 207 -3.98 9.27 17.88
N MET A 208 -3.21 9.52 16.82
CA MET A 208 -2.68 8.46 15.95
C MET A 208 -1.43 7.80 16.54
N MET A 209 -0.85 8.37 17.59
CA MET A 209 0.20 7.71 18.36
C MET A 209 -0.42 6.62 19.24
N PRO A 210 0.30 5.49 19.43
CA PRO A 210 1.64 5.19 18.94
C PRO A 210 1.71 4.62 17.52
N GLU A 211 0.58 4.26 16.89
CA GLU A 211 0.57 3.45 15.67
C GLU A 211 1.17 4.17 14.47
N VAL A 212 1.03 5.50 14.41
CA VAL A 212 1.57 6.34 13.34
C VAL A 212 2.29 7.54 13.94
N GLU A 213 3.61 7.48 13.94
CA GLU A 213 4.44 8.63 14.29
C GLU A 213 4.25 9.76 13.29
N LYS A 214 4.38 11.00 13.77
CA LYS A 214 4.25 12.19 12.90
C LYS A 214 5.23 12.16 11.74
N ASP A 215 6.43 11.67 11.99
CA ASP A 215 7.48 11.54 10.98
C ASP A 215 7.21 10.40 9.99
N ASP A 216 6.31 9.47 10.30
CA ASP A 216 5.86 8.41 9.40
C ASP A 216 4.56 8.76 8.66
N PHE A 217 3.85 9.80 9.10
CA PHE A 217 2.63 10.25 8.43
C PHE A 217 2.96 10.83 7.05
N ARG A 218 2.40 10.23 6.01
CA ARG A 218 2.59 10.62 4.61
C ARG A 218 1.27 10.66 3.88
N LYS A 219 1.20 11.51 2.86
CA LYS A 219 0.09 11.53 1.92
C LYS A 219 0.43 10.64 0.74
N GLY A 220 -0.55 9.89 0.25
CA GLY A 220 -0.45 9.14 -1.00
C GLY A 220 -1.43 9.63 -2.04
N SER A 221 -1.19 9.25 -3.31
CA SER A 221 -2.17 9.41 -4.37
C SER A 221 -3.43 8.59 -4.08
N GLN A 222 -4.61 9.20 -4.20
CA GLN A 222 -5.87 8.47 -4.09
C GLN A 222 -6.21 7.83 -5.43
N VAL A 223 -6.52 6.53 -5.40
CA VAL A 223 -7.24 5.90 -6.51
C VAL A 223 -8.60 6.59 -6.59
N ASN A 224 -8.98 7.08 -7.77
CA ASN A 224 -10.29 7.70 -7.98
C ASN A 224 -11.24 6.69 -8.63
N PRO A 225 -12.15 6.07 -7.86
CA PRO A 225 -13.17 5.15 -8.39
C PRO A 225 -14.49 5.89 -8.72
N PHE A 226 -14.43 7.16 -9.15
CA PHE A 226 -15.61 7.97 -9.47
C PHE A 226 -15.40 8.88 -10.69
#